data_AF-A0A2N5DPN1-F1
#
_entry.id   AF-A0A2N5DPN1-F1
#
_cell.length_a   1.000
_cell.length_b   1.000
_cell.length_c   1.000
_cell.angle_alpha   90.00
_cell.angle_beta   90.00
_cell.angle_gamma   90.00
#
_symmetry.space_group_name_H-M   'P 1'
#
loop_
_entity.id
_entity.type
_entity.pdbx_description
1 polymer ?
#
loop_
_entity_poly.entity_id
_entity_poly.type
_entity_poly.pdbx_seq_one_letter_code
_entity_poly.pdbx_strand_id
1 'polypeptide(L)'
;MNETLALAAALAWPLPMIVALYFVARTRALKLRLIWAVLCFVGVGAFWMQPSTGQWGFVPFAVNILGPGQAGGFLKSTFPAGAVLSLIAVYFARRKAKAAQSDAA
;
A
#
# COMPACT_ATOMS: atom_id res chain seq x y z
N MET A 1 -5.68 25.22 7.11
CA MET A 1 -4.58 24.62 6.30
C MET A 1 -4.05 23.31 6.90
N ASN A 2 -3.89 23.19 8.23
CA ASN A 2 -3.41 21.96 8.88
C ASN A 2 -4.33 20.73 8.68
N GLU A 3 -5.65 20.92 8.66
CA GLU A 3 -6.61 19.82 8.57
C GLU A 3 -6.63 19.17 7.19
N THR A 4 -6.51 19.96 6.12
CA THR A 4 -6.42 19.46 4.73
C THR A 4 -5.18 18.62 4.51
N LEU A 5 -4.04 19.02 5.11
CA LEU A 5 -2.79 18.25 5.10
C LEU A 5 -2.90 16.95 5.91
N ALA A 6 -3.60 16.97 7.04
CA ALA A 6 -3.88 15.78 7.84
C ALA A 6 -4.76 14.78 7.10
N LEU A 7 -5.80 15.26 6.40
CA LEU A 7 -6.66 14.45 5.57
C LEU A 7 -5.91 13.87 4.35
N ALA A 8 -5.10 14.69 3.68
CA ALA A 8 -4.28 14.25 2.55
C ALA A 8 -3.26 13.19 2.98
N ALA A 9 -2.60 13.38 4.13
CA ALA A 9 -1.75 12.36 4.71
C ALA A 9 -2.57 11.10 4.97
N ALA A 10 -3.67 11.19 5.73
CA ALA A 10 -4.55 10.07 6.09
C ALA A 10 -5.01 9.22 4.90
N LEU A 11 -5.22 9.83 3.74
CA LEU A 11 -5.68 9.15 2.52
C LEU A 11 -4.56 8.68 1.59
N ALA A 12 -3.32 9.17 1.76
CA ALA A 12 -2.20 8.86 0.89
C ALA A 12 -1.82 7.37 0.87
N TRP A 13 -1.95 6.67 2.01
CA TRP A 13 -1.65 5.23 2.10
C TRP A 13 -2.84 4.27 1.89
N PRO A 14 -4.10 4.52 2.36
CA PRO A 14 -5.17 3.56 2.18
C PRO A 14 -5.63 3.46 0.71
N LEU A 15 -5.59 4.54 -0.06
CA LEU A 15 -6.01 4.53 -1.46
C LEU A 15 -5.19 3.54 -2.31
N PRO A 16 -3.84 3.58 -2.32
CA PRO A 16 -3.03 2.56 -2.99
C PRO A 16 -3.31 1.12 -2.53
N MET A 17 -3.56 0.91 -1.23
CA MET A 17 -3.86 -0.43 -0.68
C MET A 17 -5.17 -0.99 -1.24
N ILE A 18 -6.22 -0.17 -1.30
CA ILE A 18 -7.53 -0.56 -1.86
C ILE A 18 -7.41 -0.84 -3.35
N VAL A 19 -6.68 0.01 -4.10
CA VAL A 19 -6.45 -0.20 -5.53
C VAL A 19 -5.70 -1.51 -5.79
N ALA A 20 -4.64 -1.79 -5.02
CA ALA A 20 -3.90 -3.04 -5.13
C ALA A 20 -4.78 -4.26 -4.81
N LEU A 21 -5.60 -4.20 -3.75
CA LEU A 21 -6.55 -5.24 -3.41
C LEU A 21 -7.52 -5.53 -4.56
N TYR A 22 -8.07 -4.48 -5.19
CA TYR A 22 -8.96 -4.64 -6.35
C TYR A 22 -8.27 -5.42 -7.48
N PHE A 23 -7.03 -5.06 -7.82
CA PHE A 23 -6.27 -5.74 -8.86
C PHE A 23 -5.92 -7.19 -8.51
N VAL A 24 -5.57 -7.46 -7.25
CA VAL A 24 -5.33 -8.81 -6.73
C VAL A 24 -6.60 -9.66 -6.81
N ALA A 25 -7.74 -9.12 -6.33
CA ALA A 25 -9.03 -9.82 -6.33
C ALA A 25 -9.50 -10.15 -7.75
N ARG A 26 -9.28 -9.25 -8.71
CA ARG A 26 -9.70 -9.43 -10.11
C ARG A 26 -8.79 -10.38 -10.90
N THR A 27 -7.56 -10.62 -10.47
CA THR A 27 -6.58 -11.41 -11.23
C THR A 27 -6.65 -12.89 -10.87
N ARG A 28 -7.42 -13.68 -11.62
CA ARG A 28 -7.57 -15.14 -11.40
C ARG A 28 -6.27 -15.93 -11.61
N ALA A 29 -5.34 -15.42 -12.42
CA ALA A 29 -4.06 -16.08 -12.69
C ALA A 29 -3.08 -16.06 -11.51
N LEU A 30 -3.38 -15.30 -10.45
CA LEU A 30 -2.49 -15.15 -9.30
C LEU A 30 -2.68 -16.30 -8.32
N LYS A 31 -1.64 -17.14 -8.15
CA LYS A 31 -1.60 -18.18 -7.10
C LYS A 31 -1.51 -17.53 -5.72
N LEU A 32 -2.12 -18.15 -4.70
CA LEU A 32 -2.14 -17.67 -3.31
C LEU A 32 -2.77 -16.27 -3.16
N ARG A 33 -3.84 -16.02 -3.91
CA ARG A 33 -4.52 -14.71 -4.00
C ARG A 33 -4.90 -14.12 -2.63
N LEU A 34 -5.23 -14.98 -1.66
CA LEU A 34 -5.58 -14.57 -0.30
C LEU A 34 -4.39 -13.97 0.46
N ILE A 35 -3.19 -14.54 0.30
CA ILE A 35 -1.96 -14.03 0.92
C ILE A 35 -1.63 -12.65 0.33
N TRP A 36 -1.71 -12.51 -1.00
CA TRP A 36 -1.49 -11.22 -1.66
C TRP A 36 -2.53 -10.18 -1.24
N ALA A 37 -3.79 -10.58 -1.05
CA ALA A 37 -4.84 -9.69 -0.58
C ALA A 37 -4.56 -9.13 0.82
N VAL A 38 -4.11 -9.99 1.75
CA VAL A 38 -3.68 -9.56 3.09
C VAL A 38 -2.45 -8.66 3.01
N LEU A 39 -1.48 -9.03 2.15
CA LEU A 39 -0.24 -8.28 1.98
C LEU A 39 -0.47 -6.85 1.48
N CYS A 40 -1.53 -6.58 0.70
CA CYS A 40 -1.89 -5.23 0.26
C CYS A 40 -2.02 -4.23 1.42
N PHE A 41 -2.36 -4.69 2.63
CA PHE A 41 -2.58 -3.82 3.79
C PHE A 41 -1.33 -3.62 4.66
N VAL A 42 -0.20 -4.18 4.26
CA VAL A 42 1.08 -4.03 4.96
C VAL A 42 1.80 -2.79 4.46
N GLY A 43 1.94 -1.81 5.35
CA GLY A 43 2.82 -0.67 5.22
C GLY A 43 4.17 -0.93 5.88
N VAL A 44 5.23 -0.41 5.29
CA VAL A 44 6.59 -0.43 5.83
C VAL A 44 7.07 1.01 5.98
N GLY A 45 7.80 1.28 7.04
CA GLY A 45 8.23 2.62 7.39
C GLY A 45 7.11 3.44 8.03
N ALA A 46 7.47 4.31 8.97
CA ALA A 46 6.56 5.28 9.54
C ALA A 46 7.22 6.66 9.48
N PHE A 47 6.67 7.53 8.65
CA PHE A 47 6.96 8.95 8.66
C PHE A 47 6.02 9.63 9.65
N TRP A 48 6.54 10.56 10.45
CA TRP A 48 5.73 11.40 11.30
C TRP A 48 6.26 12.84 11.28
N MET A 49 5.35 13.79 11.40
CA MET A 49 5.66 15.20 11.50
C MET A 49 4.74 15.84 12.53
N GLN A 50 5.30 16.67 13.41
CA GLN A 50 4.57 17.48 14.37
C GLN A 50 4.43 18.91 13.80
N PRO A 51 3.23 19.32 13.35
CA PRO A 51 3.06 20.62 12.70
C PRO A 51 3.32 21.81 13.63
N SER A 52 3.11 21.65 14.94
CA SER A 52 3.26 22.72 15.92
C SER A 52 4.73 23.11 16.17
N THR A 53 5.66 22.17 16.00
CA THR A 53 7.10 22.36 16.25
C THR A 53 7.94 22.24 14.98
N GLY A 54 7.36 21.74 13.88
CA GLY A 54 8.06 21.45 12.63
C GLY A 54 8.97 20.22 12.70
N GLN A 55 9.00 19.51 13.84
CA GLN A 55 9.81 18.30 13.98
C GLN A 55 9.24 17.18 13.11
N TRP A 56 10.12 16.43 12.47
CA TRP A 56 9.75 15.25 11.70
C TRP A 56 10.73 14.13 11.94
N GLY A 57 10.26 12.90 11.74
CA GLY A 57 11.06 11.70 11.91
C GLY A 57 10.60 10.59 10.97
N PHE A 58 11.51 9.68 10.70
CA PHE A 58 11.24 8.50 9.90
C PHE A 58 11.77 7.26 10.60
N VAL A 59 10.92 6.25 10.74
CA VAL A 59 11.27 4.95 11.31
C VAL A 59 11.26 3.93 10.18
N PRO A 60 12.42 3.53 9.61
CA PRO A 60 12.48 2.69 8.41
C PRO A 60 11.87 1.31 8.58
N PHE A 61 12.07 0.67 9.73
CA PHE A 61 11.68 -0.72 9.99
C PHE A 61 10.33 -0.84 10.71
N ALA A 62 9.51 0.22 10.73
CA ALA A 62 8.17 0.14 11.27
C ALA A 62 7.27 -0.66 10.33
N VAL A 63 6.71 -1.78 10.80
CA VAL A 63 5.70 -2.53 10.06
C VAL A 63 4.33 -2.12 10.58
N ASN A 64 3.47 -1.66 9.67
CA ASN A 64 2.14 -1.19 10.00
C ASN A 64 1.11 -2.00 9.23
N ILE A 65 0.07 -2.46 9.91
CA ILE A 65 -1.07 -3.12 9.29
C ILE A 65 -2.21 -2.10 9.29
N LEU A 66 -2.74 -1.76 8.11
CA LEU A 66 -3.78 -0.73 7.94
C LEU A 66 -3.34 0.71 8.27
N GLY A 67 -2.04 1.01 8.14
CA GLY A 67 -1.50 2.36 8.31
C GLY A 67 -0.93 2.66 9.70
N PRO A 68 -0.29 3.82 9.89
CA PRO A 68 0.49 4.17 11.08
C PRO A 68 -0.34 4.61 12.31
N GLY A 69 -1.66 4.37 12.29
CA GLY A 69 -2.61 4.85 13.30
C GLY A 69 -2.82 6.37 13.28
N GLN A 70 -3.76 6.85 14.10
CA GLN A 70 -4.04 8.28 14.29
C GLN A 70 -3.52 8.72 15.66
N ALA A 71 -2.78 9.82 15.72
CA ALA A 71 -2.34 10.44 16.97
C ALA A 71 -2.55 11.95 16.86
N GLY A 72 -3.34 12.52 17.77
CA GLY A 72 -3.65 13.95 17.78
C GLY A 72 -2.38 14.80 17.79
N GLY A 73 -2.28 15.76 16.86
CA GLY A 73 -1.13 16.65 16.73
C GLY A 73 0.04 16.11 15.88
N PHE A 74 -0.05 14.90 15.32
CA PHE A 74 0.96 14.34 14.43
C PHE A 74 0.39 13.99 13.05
N LEU A 75 1.07 14.45 11.99
CA LEU A 75 0.88 13.97 10.63
C LEU A 75 1.71 12.70 10.46
N LYS A 76 1.08 11.54 10.41
CA LYS A 76 1.77 10.26 10.17
C LYS A 76 1.54 9.80 8.74
N SER A 77 2.48 9.04 8.18
CA SER A 77 2.34 8.36 6.89
C SER A 77 3.18 7.09 6.85
N THR A 78 2.82 6.13 6.00
CA THR A 78 3.56 4.88 5.80
C THR A 78 3.72 4.59 4.31
N PHE A 79 4.78 3.88 3.94
CA PHE A 79 4.94 3.44 2.55
C PHE A 79 4.18 2.11 2.37
N PRO A 80 3.19 2.03 1.45
CA PRO A 80 2.36 0.84 1.26
C PRO A 80 3.12 -0.26 0.49
N ALA A 81 4.22 -0.76 1.04
CA ALA A 81 5.12 -1.71 0.39
C ALA A 81 4.41 -2.97 -0.08
N GLY A 82 3.51 -3.51 0.74
CA GLY A 82 2.76 -4.71 0.39
C GLY A 82 1.78 -4.51 -0.77
N ALA A 83 1.21 -3.32 -0.91
CA ALA A 83 0.39 -2.95 -2.07
C ALA A 83 1.23 -2.92 -3.36
N VAL A 84 2.42 -2.31 -3.30
CA VAL A 84 3.36 -2.24 -4.43
C VAL A 84 3.78 -3.65 -4.87
N LEU A 85 4.22 -4.49 -3.92
CA LEU A 85 4.61 -5.88 -4.21
C LEU A 85 3.46 -6.69 -4.83
N SER A 86 2.24 -6.52 -4.32
CA SER A 86 1.06 -7.21 -4.83
C SER A 86 0.70 -6.79 -6.25
N LEU A 87 0.83 -5.50 -6.59
CA LEU A 87 0.65 -5.00 -7.95
C LEU A 87 1.70 -5.57 -8.92
N ILE A 88 2.96 -5.65 -8.49
CA ILE A 88 4.04 -6.28 -9.27
C ILE A 88 3.70 -7.75 -9.54
N ALA A 89 3.27 -8.50 -8.52
CA ALA A 89 2.87 -9.89 -8.68
C ALA A 89 1.70 -10.06 -9.65
N VAL A 90 0.68 -9.19 -9.57
CA VAL A 90 -0.44 -9.14 -10.51
C VAL A 90 0.04 -8.88 -11.94
N TYR A 91 0.94 -7.93 -12.14
CA TYR A 91 1.50 -7.60 -13.45
C TYR A 91 2.17 -8.82 -14.10
N PHE A 92 3.05 -9.51 -13.36
CA PHE A 92 3.72 -10.70 -13.86
C PHE A 92 2.76 -11.87 -14.11
N ALA A 93 1.78 -12.09 -13.23
CA ALA A 93 0.79 -13.16 -13.41
C ALA A 93 -0.04 -12.96 -14.69
N ARG A 94 -0.47 -11.72 -14.97
CA ARG A 94 -1.19 -11.37 -16.20
C ARG A 94 -0.33 -11.56 -17.45
N ARG A 95 0.94 -11.18 -17.38
CA ARG A 95 1.87 -11.32 -18.51
C ARG A 95 2.10 -12.80 -18.85
N LYS A 96 2.31 -13.65 -17.85
CA LYS A 96 2.46 -15.11 -18.04
C LYS A 96 1.20 -15.74 -18.62
N ALA A 97 0.01 -15.36 -18.14
CA ALA A 97 -1.26 -15.86 -18.67
C ALA A 97 -1.47 -15.47 -20.14
N LYS A 98 -1.09 -14.24 -20.53
CA LYS A 98 -1.16 -13.81 -21.93
C LYS A 98 -0.19 -14.56 -22.83
N ALA A 99 1.05 -14.78 -22.39
CA ALA A 99 2.03 -15.55 -23.16
C ALA A 99 1.57 -17.01 -23.39
N ALA A 100 0.99 -17.64 -22.36
CA ALA A 100 0.43 -18.99 -22.50
C ALA A 100 -0.78 -19.05 -23.46
N GLN A 101 -1.50 -17.95 -23.67
CA GLN A 101 -2.60 -17.87 -24.64
C GLN A 101 -2.08 -17.66 -26.07
N SER A 102 -0.97 -16.94 -26.25
CA SER A 102 -0.37 -16.74 -27.57
C SER A 102 0.36 -17.97 -28.09
N ASP A 103 0.92 -18.81 -27.21
CA ASP A 103 1.59 -20.06 -27.62
C ASP A 103 0.58 -21.19 -27.94
N ALA A 104 -0.69 -21.03 -27.55
CA ALA A 104 -1.76 -22.01 -27.74
C ALA A 104 -2.68 -21.69 -28.93
N ALA A 105 -2.44 -20.57 -29.63
CA ALA A 105 -3.19 -20.10 -30.80
C ALA A 105 -2.35 -20.29 -32.07
#